data_AF-A0A3A4PR68-F1
#
_entry.id   AF-A0A3A4PR68-F1
#
_cell.length_a   1.000
_cell.length_b   1.000
_cell.length_c   1.000
_cell.angle_alpha   90.00
_cell.angle_beta   90.00
_cell.angle_gamma   90.00
#
_symmetry.space_group_name_H-M   'P 1'
#
loop_
_entity.id
_entity.type
_entity.pdbx_description
1 polymer ?
#
loop_
_entity_poly.entity_id
_entity_poly.type
_entity_poly.pdbx_seq_one_letter_code
_entity_poly.pdbx_strand_id
1 'polypeptide(L)'
;MTIRVLVGWLAAVTFVAVLAAQPARAECSGQERLRVRCKVLNEGNNKLKVTVVHSEPNSSVEVLLDGEPIGDIETNSKGRGKLVRTGVADGPHTVEVCGVQKPTKCGQ
;
A
#
# COMPACT_ATOMS: atom_id res chain seq x y z
N MET A 1 66.53 13.51 -22.48
CA MET A 1 66.37 14.56 -21.47
C MET A 1 65.72 15.73 -22.21
N THR A 2 64.39 15.84 -22.28
CA THR A 2 63.47 16.24 -21.19
C THR A 2 62.05 15.72 -21.47
N ILE A 3 61.43 15.12 -20.45
CA ILE A 3 60.04 14.69 -20.39
C ILE A 3 59.16 15.90 -20.04
N ARG A 4 57.99 16.06 -20.70
CA ARG A 4 56.69 16.49 -20.12
C ARG A 4 55.72 16.96 -21.20
N VAL A 5 54.72 16.14 -21.53
CA VAL A 5 53.37 16.65 -21.83
C VAL A 5 52.36 15.71 -21.18
N LEU A 6 51.54 16.32 -20.32
CA LEU A 6 50.50 15.73 -19.51
C LEU A 6 49.42 15.09 -20.39
N VAL A 7 49.26 13.77 -20.28
CA VAL A 7 48.04 13.07 -20.72
C VAL A 7 47.45 12.42 -19.47
N GLY A 8 46.96 13.27 -18.57
CA GLY A 8 46.00 12.86 -17.55
C GLY A 8 44.62 12.97 -18.16
N TRP A 9 44.26 12.03 -19.03
CA TRP A 9 42.90 11.95 -19.55
C TRP A 9 41.96 11.64 -18.39
N LEU A 10 40.91 12.45 -18.29
CA LEU A 10 39.92 12.44 -17.23
C LEU A 10 39.48 11.00 -16.94
N ALA A 11 39.66 10.55 -15.70
CA ALA A 11 38.88 9.43 -15.19
C ALA A 11 37.42 9.89 -15.17
N ALA A 12 36.71 9.63 -16.27
CA ALA A 12 35.26 9.69 -16.29
C ALA A 12 34.78 8.57 -15.37
N VAL A 13 34.66 8.87 -14.08
CA VAL A 13 33.95 8.02 -13.14
C VAL A 13 32.51 8.04 -13.61
N THR A 14 32.14 7.02 -14.38
CA THR A 14 30.76 6.75 -14.73
C THR A 14 30.05 6.47 -13.42
N PHE A 15 29.37 7.49 -12.89
CA PHE A 15 28.31 7.32 -11.94
C PHE A 15 27.24 6.48 -12.65
N VAL A 16 27.38 5.16 -12.58
CA VAL A 16 26.28 4.25 -12.87
C VAL A 16 25.30 4.50 -11.73
N ALA A 17 24.37 5.43 -11.96
CA ALA A 17 23.18 5.54 -11.16
C ALA A 17 22.47 4.21 -11.31
N VAL A 18 22.73 3.30 -10.37
CA VAL A 18 21.89 2.13 -10.14
C VAL A 18 20.53 2.73 -9.82
N LEU A 19 19.65 2.75 -10.82
CA LEU A 19 18.22 2.81 -10.56
C LEU A 19 17.92 1.55 -9.75
N ALA A 20 18.09 1.66 -8.43
CA ALA A 20 17.31 0.86 -7.53
C ALA A 20 15.87 1.25 -7.86
N ALA A 21 15.25 0.47 -8.75
CA ALA A 21 13.82 0.26 -8.71
C ALA A 21 13.56 -0.22 -7.28
N GLN A 22 13.35 0.75 -6.39
CA GLN A 22 12.72 0.50 -5.12
C GLN A 22 11.52 -0.37 -5.49
N PRO A 23 11.36 -1.57 -4.92
CA PRO A 23 10.15 -2.32 -5.15
C PRO A 23 9.04 -1.38 -4.74
N ALA A 24 8.30 -0.89 -5.75
CA ALA A 24 7.13 -0.06 -5.55
C ALA A 24 6.36 -0.77 -4.45
N ARG A 25 6.25 -0.10 -3.31
CA ARG A 25 5.67 -0.68 -2.10
C ARG A 25 4.17 -0.74 -2.36
N ALA A 26 3.75 -1.68 -3.23
CA ALA A 26 2.51 -1.63 -4.00
C ALA A 26 2.04 -0.18 -4.13
N GLU A 27 2.80 0.66 -4.84
CA GLU A 27 2.22 1.93 -5.24
C GLU A 27 0.92 1.53 -5.90
N CYS A 28 -0.22 2.02 -5.38
CA CYS A 28 -1.52 1.70 -5.94
C CYS A 28 -1.46 2.23 -7.38
N SER A 29 -0.97 1.40 -8.31
CA SER A 29 -0.23 1.88 -9.48
C SER A 29 -1.26 2.39 -10.47
N GLY A 30 -1.62 3.67 -10.32
CA GLY A 30 -2.74 4.32 -11.00
C GLY A 30 -4.10 4.33 -10.27
N GLN A 31 -4.16 4.08 -8.96
CA GLN A 31 -5.43 4.09 -8.19
C GLN A 31 -5.33 4.97 -6.92
N GLU A 32 -6.38 5.73 -6.62
CA GLU A 32 -6.44 6.61 -5.46
C GLU A 32 -6.50 5.79 -4.14
N ARG A 33 -5.67 6.14 -3.14
CA ARG A 33 -5.75 5.53 -1.80
C ARG A 33 -6.95 6.09 -1.07
N LEU A 34 -7.98 5.27 -0.92
CA LEU A 34 -9.12 5.64 -0.11
C LEU A 34 -8.80 5.42 1.36
N ARG A 35 -8.95 6.48 2.17
CA ARG A 35 -8.80 6.45 3.63
C ARG A 35 -10.17 6.54 4.29
N VAL A 36 -10.48 5.59 5.17
CA VAL A 36 -11.73 5.55 5.94
C VAL A 36 -11.38 5.52 7.42
N ARG A 37 -12.01 6.40 8.20
CA ARG A 37 -11.90 6.36 9.67
C ARG A 37 -12.90 5.36 10.22
N CYS A 38 -12.40 4.41 10.99
CA CYS A 38 -13.14 3.25 11.49
C CYS A 38 -13.03 3.26 13.01
N LYS A 39 -14.16 3.20 13.72
CA LYS A 39 -14.15 3.11 15.19
C LYS A 39 -14.37 1.66 15.59
N VAL A 40 -13.39 1.08 16.28
CA VAL A 40 -13.51 -0.26 16.89
C VAL A 40 -13.98 -0.06 18.33
N LEU A 41 -15.09 -0.73 18.71
CA LEU A 41 -15.63 -0.69 20.06
C LEU A 41 -15.23 -1.97 20.82
N ASN A 42 -14.87 -1.83 22.09
CA ASN A 42 -14.57 -2.97 22.97
C ASN A 42 -15.87 -3.62 23.46
N GLU A 43 -16.55 -4.36 22.59
CA GLU A 43 -17.67 -5.24 22.98
C GLU A 43 -17.20 -6.69 23.14
N GLY A 44 -15.98 -6.89 23.63
CA GLY A 44 -15.40 -8.22 23.86
C GLY A 44 -15.02 -8.99 22.59
N ASN A 45 -15.06 -8.34 21.41
CA ASN A 45 -14.76 -9.00 20.13
C ASN A 45 -13.74 -8.27 19.25
N ASN A 46 -13.29 -7.05 19.61
CA ASN A 46 -12.18 -6.30 18.98
C ASN A 46 -11.95 -6.64 17.49
N LYS A 47 -13.02 -6.48 16.70
CA LYS A 47 -13.14 -7.01 15.34
C LYS A 47 -13.28 -5.86 14.38
N LEU A 48 -12.41 -5.82 13.38
CA LEU A 48 -12.53 -4.89 12.27
C LEU A 48 -13.07 -5.65 11.06
N LYS A 49 -14.26 -5.26 10.58
CA LYS A 49 -14.81 -5.74 9.32
C LYS A 49 -14.63 -4.66 8.26
N VAL A 50 -13.78 -4.92 7.28
CA VAL A 50 -13.58 -4.06 6.11
C VAL A 50 -14.35 -4.67 4.95
N THR A 51 -15.30 -3.92 4.40
CA THR A 51 -16.05 -4.32 3.20
C THR A 51 -15.72 -3.38 2.06
N VAL A 52 -15.19 -3.97 0.99
CA VAL A 52 -14.88 -3.28 -0.27
C VAL A 52 -16.04 -3.46 -1.23
N VAL A 53 -16.42 -2.38 -1.91
CA VAL A 53 -17.44 -2.38 -2.97
C VAL A 53 -16.96 -1.50 -4.12
N HIS A 54 -17.28 -1.89 -5.36
CA HIS A 54 -16.86 -1.17 -6.56
C HIS A 54 -15.34 -1.05 -6.70
N SER A 55 -14.62 -2.10 -6.31
CA SER A 55 -13.24 -2.30 -6.75
C SER A 55 -13.24 -3.05 -8.10
N GLU A 56 -12.07 -3.22 -8.70
CA GLU A 56 -11.90 -4.04 -9.88
C GLU A 56 -12.40 -5.48 -9.62
N PRO A 57 -13.15 -6.11 -10.53
CA PRO A 57 -13.65 -7.48 -10.34
C PRO A 57 -12.53 -8.53 -10.39
N ASN A 58 -12.61 -9.55 -9.53
CA ASN A 58 -11.64 -10.66 -9.47
C ASN A 58 -10.18 -10.19 -9.31
N SER A 59 -9.98 -9.17 -8.47
CA SER A 59 -8.68 -8.58 -8.17
C SER A 59 -8.36 -8.67 -6.67
N SER A 60 -7.11 -8.40 -6.34
CA SER A 60 -6.63 -8.35 -4.96
C SER A 60 -6.43 -6.89 -4.52
N VAL A 61 -7.01 -6.54 -3.38
CA VAL A 61 -6.98 -5.19 -2.79
C VAL A 61 -6.23 -5.21 -1.48
N GLU A 62 -5.07 -4.58 -1.43
CA GLU A 62 -4.31 -4.42 -0.18
C GLU A 62 -5.07 -3.53 0.81
N VAL A 63 -5.12 -3.96 2.06
CA VAL A 63 -5.72 -3.24 3.18
C VAL A 63 -4.66 -2.91 4.22
N LEU A 64 -4.56 -1.64 4.57
CA LEU A 64 -3.71 -1.14 5.64
C LEU A 64 -4.57 -0.65 6.80
N LEU A 65 -4.12 -0.91 8.01
CA LEU A 65 -4.68 -0.41 9.27
C LEU A 65 -3.62 0.45 9.94
N ASP A 66 -3.90 1.73 10.15
CA ASP A 66 -2.99 2.72 10.73
C ASP A 66 -1.61 2.78 10.03
N GLY A 67 -1.59 2.46 8.73
CA GLY A 67 -0.38 2.41 7.90
C GLY A 67 0.34 1.06 7.91
N GLU A 68 -0.15 0.06 8.64
CA GLU A 68 0.39 -1.31 8.65
C GLU A 68 -0.47 -2.25 7.77
N PRO A 69 0.11 -3.02 6.85
CA PRO A 69 -0.65 -3.97 6.03
C PRO A 69 -1.23 -5.10 6.90
N ILE A 70 -2.54 -5.29 6.83
CA ILE A 70 -3.25 -6.34 7.57
C ILE A 70 -3.67 -7.52 6.69
N GLY A 71 -3.45 -7.41 5.39
CA GLY A 71 -3.71 -8.43 4.37
C GLY A 71 -4.48 -7.88 3.17
N ASP A 72 -4.85 -8.79 2.28
CA ASP A 72 -5.51 -8.48 1.02
C ASP A 72 -6.98 -8.92 1.01
N ILE A 73 -7.80 -8.19 0.26
CA ILE A 73 -9.19 -8.51 -0.05
C ILE A 73 -9.28 -8.99 -1.49
N GLU A 74 -9.62 -10.27 -1.66
CA GLU A 74 -10.04 -10.80 -2.95
C GLU A 74 -11.47 -10.31 -3.28
N THR A 75 -11.61 -9.64 -4.41
CA THR A 75 -12.90 -9.17 -4.91
C THR A 75 -13.56 -10.25 -5.78
N ASN A 76 -14.88 -10.37 -5.71
CA ASN A 76 -15.62 -11.23 -6.65
C ASN A 76 -15.85 -10.54 -8.00
N SER A 77 -16.55 -11.21 -8.92
CA SER A 77 -16.96 -10.69 -10.23
C SER A 77 -17.81 -9.40 -10.19
N LYS A 78 -18.24 -8.94 -9.01
CA LYS A 78 -18.94 -7.67 -8.80
C LYS A 78 -18.07 -6.61 -8.12
N GLY A 79 -16.76 -6.84 -7.99
CA GLY A 79 -15.84 -5.90 -7.33
C GLY A 79 -16.12 -5.76 -5.83
N ARG A 80 -16.64 -6.81 -5.19
CA ARG A 80 -16.95 -6.81 -3.75
C ARG A 80 -16.11 -7.84 -3.03
N GLY A 81 -15.55 -7.46 -1.89
CA GLY A 81 -14.79 -8.35 -1.03
C GLY A 81 -14.90 -7.94 0.44
N LYS A 82 -14.47 -8.82 1.34
CA LYS A 82 -14.54 -8.59 2.79
C LYS A 82 -13.28 -9.13 3.47
N LEU A 83 -12.70 -8.34 4.35
CA LEU A 83 -11.67 -8.76 5.30
C LEU A 83 -12.20 -8.61 6.71
N VAL A 84 -11.83 -9.56 7.55
CA VAL A 84 -12.15 -9.57 8.97
C VAL A 84 -10.85 -9.75 9.74
N ARG A 85 -10.51 -8.77 10.58
CA ARG A 85 -9.37 -8.85 11.50
C ARG A 85 -9.88 -8.84 12.93
N THR A 86 -9.34 -9.72 13.77
CA THR A 86 -9.62 -9.78 15.21
C THR A 86 -8.39 -9.33 16.00
N GLY A 87 -8.60 -8.89 17.24
CA GLY A 87 -7.52 -8.41 18.11
C GLY A 87 -7.04 -7.01 17.75
N VAL A 88 -7.90 -6.20 17.13
CA VAL A 88 -7.60 -4.77 16.88
C VAL A 88 -7.80 -4.00 18.19
N ALA A 89 -6.92 -3.05 18.49
CA ALA A 89 -7.10 -2.19 19.65
C ALA A 89 -8.44 -1.43 19.59
N ASP A 90 -8.88 -0.88 20.71
CA ASP A 90 -10.11 -0.10 20.73
C ASP A 90 -9.85 1.36 20.43
N GLY A 91 -10.85 1.98 19.81
CA GLY A 91 -10.82 3.40 19.50
C GLY A 91 -10.79 3.70 18.01
N PRO A 92 -10.34 4.91 17.64
CA PRO A 92 -10.29 5.35 16.26
C PRO A 92 -9.09 4.73 15.54
N HIS A 93 -9.38 4.08 14.42
CA HIS A 93 -8.40 3.53 13.50
C HIS A 93 -8.60 4.12 12.11
N THR A 94 -7.53 4.17 11.31
CA THR A 94 -7.57 4.58 9.92
C THR A 94 -7.36 3.35 9.05
N VAL A 95 -8.34 3.02 8.22
CA VAL A 95 -8.22 1.96 7.21
C VAL A 95 -7.92 2.60 5.87
N GLU A 96 -6.88 2.11 5.21
CA GLU A 96 -6.49 2.53 3.87
C GLU A 96 -6.59 1.34 2.93
N VAL A 97 -7.07 1.57 1.72
CA VAL A 97 -7.24 0.53 0.70
C VAL A 97 -6.78 1.05 -0.66
N CYS A 98 -6.06 0.20 -1.41
CA CYS A 98 -5.68 0.47 -2.80
C CYS A 98 -6.77 0.00 -3.77
N GLY A 99 -6.94 0.65 -4.92
CA GLY A 99 -7.75 0.08 -6.02
C GLY A 99 -9.26 0.07 -5.77
N VAL A 100 -9.77 1.03 -4.99
CA VAL A 100 -11.21 1.14 -4.71
C VAL A 100 -11.76 2.45 -5.25
N GLN A 101 -12.76 2.37 -6.11
CA GLN A 101 -13.36 3.55 -6.73
C GLN A 101 -14.40 4.24 -5.84
N LYS A 102 -14.81 3.61 -4.72
CA LYS A 102 -15.86 4.10 -3.81
C LYS A 102 -15.54 3.80 -2.34
N PRO A 103 -16.15 4.55 -1.41
CA PRO A 103 -15.93 4.38 0.03
C PRO A 103 -16.18 2.94 0.50
N THR A 104 -15.22 2.39 1.24
CA THR A 104 -15.35 1.12 1.94
C THR A 104 -16.14 1.31 3.23
N LYS A 105 -16.85 0.25 3.64
CA LYS A 105 -17.55 0.25 4.94
C LYS A 105 -16.68 -0.43 5.98
N CYS A 106 -16.46 0.26 7.08
CA CYS A 106 -15.87 -0.26 8.29
C CYS A 106 -16.91 -0.32 9.40
N GLY A 107 -16.93 -1.42 10.15
CA GLY A 107 -17.70 -1.53 11.39
C GLY A 107 -17.44 -2.84 12.11
N GLN A 108 -18.05 -2.99 13.29
CA GLN A 108 -18.17 -4.27 13.99
C GLN A 108 -19.36 -5.06 13.43
#